data_AF-A0A962WEV5-F1
#
_entry.id   AF-A0A962WEV5-F1
#
_cell.length_a   1.000
_cell.length_b   1.000
_cell.length_c   1.000
_cell.angle_alpha   90.00
_cell.angle_beta   90.00
_cell.angle_gamma   90.00
#
_symmetry.space_group_name_H-M   'P 1'
#
loop_
_entity.id
_entity.type
_entity.pdbx_description
1 polymer ?
#
loop_
_entity_poly.entity_id
_entity_poly.type
_entity_poly.pdbx_seq_one_letter_code
_entity_poly.pdbx_strand_id
1 'polypeptide(L)'
;MSLVGPRPNVKREVDLYTAVEKHLLDVRPGITDFASIVFSDEGDILADKDDPDIAYNQLIRPWKSRLGLFYVDHSGVWLDLKLIVLTVVAIASRPSALHKVSGMLANMGAEPDLVRVAMRKDALTPQPPPGSDEVVSHR
;
A
#
# COMPACT_ATOMS: atom_id res chain seq x y z
N MET A 1 -10.57 -3.89 -14.94
CA MET A 1 -9.97 -4.63 -13.82
C MET A 1 -8.84 -5.48 -14.38
N SER A 2 -7.66 -5.41 -13.77
CA SER A 2 -6.49 -6.27 -13.98
C SER A 2 -6.44 -7.32 -12.86
N LEU A 3 -5.60 -8.34 -12.99
CA LEU A 3 -5.30 -9.25 -11.87
C LEU A 3 -4.38 -8.56 -10.85
N VAL A 4 -3.39 -7.80 -11.34
CA VAL A 4 -2.42 -7.06 -10.53
C VAL A 4 -2.56 -5.56 -10.77
N GLY A 5 -2.51 -4.78 -9.70
CA GLY A 5 -2.61 -3.32 -9.70
C GLY A 5 -3.26 -2.77 -8.43
N PRO A 6 -3.17 -1.46 -8.19
CA PRO A 6 -3.75 -0.81 -7.01
C PRO A 6 -5.23 -1.15 -6.85
N ARG A 7 -5.65 -1.43 -5.63
CA ARG A 7 -7.05 -1.74 -5.33
C ARG A 7 -7.94 -0.52 -5.59
N PRO A 8 -9.11 -0.66 -6.21
CA PRO A 8 -9.98 0.49 -6.44
C PRO A 8 -10.60 0.96 -5.13
N ASN A 9 -10.55 2.27 -4.88
CA ASN A 9 -11.22 2.89 -3.75
C ASN A 9 -12.56 3.52 -4.16
N VAL A 10 -13.42 3.75 -3.17
CA VAL A 10 -14.72 4.40 -3.40
C VAL A 10 -14.51 5.86 -3.80
N LYS A 11 -15.44 6.40 -4.59
CA LYS A 11 -15.33 7.77 -5.13
C LYS A 11 -15.00 8.81 -4.05
N ARG A 12 -15.66 8.75 -2.90
CA ARG A 12 -15.41 9.66 -1.76
C ARG A 12 -13.95 9.69 -1.31
N GLU A 13 -13.26 8.55 -1.32
CA GLU A 13 -11.84 8.47 -0.93
C GLU A 13 -10.93 8.97 -2.06
N VAL A 14 -11.28 8.65 -3.31
CA VAL A 14 -10.55 9.11 -4.48
C VAL A 14 -10.65 10.63 -4.63
N ASP A 15 -11.79 11.23 -4.25
CA ASP A 15 -11.99 12.68 -4.26
C ASP A 15 -11.04 13.39 -3.26
N LEU A 16 -10.53 12.69 -2.24
CA LEU A 16 -9.54 13.20 -1.28
C LEU A 16 -8.09 13.08 -1.76
N TYR A 17 -7.84 12.46 -2.92
CA TYR A 17 -6.48 12.23 -3.41
C TYR A 17 -5.76 13.53 -3.74
N THR A 18 -4.51 13.61 -3.30
CA THR A 18 -3.59 14.63 -3.77
C THR A 18 -3.34 14.48 -5.27
N ALA A 19 -2.71 15.49 -5.88
CA ALA A 19 -2.28 15.38 -7.28
C ALA A 19 -1.36 14.17 -7.52
N VAL A 20 -0.52 13.81 -6.54
CA VAL A 20 0.38 12.67 -6.63
C VAL A 20 -0.38 11.35 -6.51
N GLU A 21 -1.32 11.23 -5.57
CA GLU A 21 -2.11 10.01 -5.40
C GLU A 21 -3.02 9.72 -6.60
N LYS A 22 -3.44 10.75 -7.36
CA LYS A 22 -4.25 10.55 -8.58
C LYS A 22 -3.54 9.70 -9.63
N HIS A 23 -2.21 9.62 -9.63
CA HIS A 23 -1.47 8.72 -10.52
C HIS A 23 -1.76 7.23 -10.27
N LEU A 24 -2.31 6.86 -9.11
CA LEU A 24 -2.83 5.50 -8.86
C LEU A 24 -3.93 5.11 -9.85
N LEU A 25 -4.62 6.09 -10.44
CA LEU A 25 -5.71 5.90 -11.40
C LEU A 25 -5.21 5.74 -12.84
N ASP A 26 -3.92 5.94 -13.10
CA ASP A 26 -3.33 5.84 -14.44
C ASP A 26 -3.25 4.38 -14.93
N VAL A 27 -3.33 3.42 -14.00
CA VAL A 27 -3.33 1.99 -14.28
C VAL A 27 -4.68 1.36 -13.98
N ARG A 28 -4.96 0.21 -14.63
CA ARG A 28 -6.18 -0.54 -14.34
C ARG A 28 -6.11 -1.10 -12.91
N PRO A 29 -7.16 -0.93 -12.10
CA PRO A 29 -7.17 -1.45 -10.74
C PRO A 29 -7.07 -2.98 -10.74
N GLY A 30 -6.38 -3.52 -9.74
CA GLY A 30 -6.09 -4.95 -9.58
C GLY A 30 -6.77 -5.59 -8.39
N ILE A 31 -6.72 -6.92 -8.34
CA ILE A 31 -7.15 -7.72 -7.18
C ILE A 31 -6.03 -7.77 -6.13
N THR A 32 -4.77 -7.81 -6.58
CA THR A 32 -3.59 -7.84 -5.71
C THR A 32 -2.53 -6.82 -6.13
N ASP A 33 -1.75 -6.37 -5.16
CA ASP A 33 -0.62 -5.45 -5.30
C ASP A 33 0.26 -5.53 -4.04
N PHE A 34 1.33 -4.73 -3.99
CA PHE A 34 2.16 -4.61 -2.80
C PHE A 34 1.35 -4.21 -1.56
N ALA A 35 0.46 -3.23 -1.68
CA ALA A 35 -0.33 -2.72 -0.57
C ALA A 35 -1.25 -3.80 0.02
N SER A 36 -1.90 -4.61 -0.81
CA SER A 36 -2.78 -5.70 -0.41
C SER A 36 -2.05 -6.83 0.32
N ILE A 37 -0.76 -7.06 -0.01
CA ILE A 37 0.08 -8.02 0.71
C ILE A 37 0.55 -7.45 2.05
N VAL A 38 1.04 -6.21 2.06
CA VAL A 38 1.61 -5.56 3.26
C VAL A 38 0.55 -5.30 4.33
N PHE A 39 -0.61 -4.79 3.90
CA PHE A 39 -1.73 -4.41 4.77
C PHE A 39 -2.88 -5.41 4.73
N SER A 40 -2.58 -6.70 4.55
CA SER A 40 -3.59 -7.76 4.64
C SER A 40 -4.28 -7.84 6.01
N ASP A 41 -3.64 -7.28 7.04
CA ASP A 41 -4.06 -7.13 8.44
C ASP A 41 -4.73 -5.77 8.73
N GLU A 42 -5.17 -5.03 7.71
CA GLU A 42 -5.78 -3.70 7.85
C GLU A 42 -6.91 -3.66 8.89
N GLY A 43 -7.76 -4.69 8.92
CA GLY A 43 -8.83 -4.81 9.92
C GLY A 43 -8.30 -4.86 11.35
N ASP A 44 -7.21 -5.59 11.60
CA ASP A 44 -6.59 -5.71 12.92
C ASP A 44 -5.94 -4.39 13.35
N ILE A 45 -5.36 -3.63 12.42
CA ILE A 45 -4.76 -2.31 12.69
C ILE A 45 -5.82 -1.30 13.15
N LEU A 46 -7.03 -1.40 12.60
CA LEU A 46 -8.12 -0.45 12.82
C LEU A 46 -9.10 -0.88 13.91
N ALA A 47 -9.08 -2.15 14.35
CA ALA A 47 -10.05 -2.71 15.29
C ALA A 47 -10.15 -1.93 16.61
N ASP A 48 -9.01 -1.48 17.15
CA ASP A 48 -8.93 -0.81 18.46
C ASP A 48 -8.82 0.73 18.35
N LYS A 49 -9.29 1.32 17.24
CA LYS A 49 -9.21 2.77 17.01
C LYS A 49 -10.55 3.45 17.25
N ASP A 50 -10.52 4.55 18.01
CA ASP A 50 -11.71 5.37 18.29
C ASP A 50 -12.35 5.92 17.01
N ASP A 51 -11.53 6.33 16.04
CA ASP A 51 -11.97 6.71 14.70
C ASP A 51 -11.18 5.92 13.63
N PRO A 52 -11.74 4.80 13.13
CA PRO A 52 -11.09 3.98 12.10
C PRO A 52 -10.85 4.73 10.78
N ASP A 53 -11.70 5.69 10.42
CA ASP A 53 -11.57 6.43 9.15
C ASP A 53 -10.35 7.37 9.21
N ILE A 54 -10.18 8.09 10.32
CA ILE A 54 -8.99 8.94 10.53
C ILE A 54 -7.75 8.08 10.67
N ALA A 55 -7.81 6.99 11.46
CA ALA A 55 -6.69 6.09 11.63
C ALA A 55 -6.23 5.46 10.29
N TYR A 56 -7.16 5.09 9.41
CA TYR A 56 -6.84 4.64 8.07
C TYR A 56 -6.10 5.72 7.27
N ASN A 57 -6.62 6.94 7.25
CA ASN A 57 -6.03 8.06 6.51
C ASN A 57 -4.65 8.48 7.02
N GLN A 58 -4.37 8.25 8.31
CA GLN A 58 -3.09 8.61 8.93
C GLN A 58 -2.06 7.49 8.90
N LEU A 59 -2.49 6.24 9.16
CA LEU A 59 -1.57 5.11 9.39
C LEU A 59 -1.40 4.23 8.16
N ILE A 60 -2.41 4.14 7.30
CA ILE A 60 -2.50 3.09 6.28
C ILE A 60 -2.47 3.70 4.87
N ARG A 61 -3.41 4.59 4.53
CA ARG A 61 -3.49 5.27 3.23
C ARG A 61 -2.15 5.83 2.76
N PRO A 62 -1.37 6.57 3.56
CA PRO A 62 -0.14 7.18 3.10
C PRO A 62 0.84 6.14 2.55
N TRP A 63 0.93 4.98 3.19
CA TRP A 63 1.83 3.91 2.78
C TRP A 63 1.25 3.04 1.67
N LYS A 64 -0.06 2.75 1.70
CA LYS A 64 -0.75 2.07 0.60
C LYS A 64 -0.61 2.86 -0.70
N SER A 65 -0.79 4.17 -0.65
CA SER A 65 -0.60 5.05 -1.81
C SER A 65 0.84 5.04 -2.31
N ARG A 66 1.86 5.12 -1.43
CA ARG A 66 3.28 5.02 -1.83
C ARG A 66 3.61 3.67 -2.49
N LEU A 67 3.11 2.56 -1.94
CA LEU A 67 3.29 1.23 -2.52
C LEU A 67 2.60 1.09 -3.88
N GLY A 68 1.40 1.66 -4.02
CA GLY A 68 0.67 1.67 -5.28
C GLY A 68 1.37 2.50 -6.35
N LEU A 69 1.85 3.70 -6.00
CA LEU A 69 2.61 4.57 -6.92
C LEU A 69 3.91 3.91 -7.35
N PHE A 70 4.62 3.28 -6.40
CA PHE A 70 5.82 2.50 -6.71
C PHE A 70 5.53 1.38 -7.72
N TYR A 71 4.39 0.70 -7.59
CA TYR A 71 3.95 -0.27 -8.59
C TYR A 71 3.66 0.37 -9.94
N VAL A 72 2.95 1.50 -9.98
CA VAL A 72 2.64 2.21 -11.24
C VAL A 72 3.92 2.51 -12.02
N ASP A 73 4.93 3.05 -11.34
CA ASP A 73 6.23 3.42 -11.94
C ASP A 73 7.04 2.23 -12.46
N HIS A 74 6.83 1.03 -11.89
CA HIS A 74 7.61 -0.18 -12.21
C HIS A 74 6.76 -1.31 -12.82
N SER A 75 5.54 -0.98 -13.23
CA SER A 75 4.56 -1.97 -13.68
C SER A 75 5.08 -2.76 -14.88
N GLY A 76 4.87 -4.08 -14.86
CA GLY A 76 5.36 -4.96 -15.91
C GLY A 76 5.04 -6.42 -15.66
N VAL A 77 4.99 -7.22 -16.72
CA VAL A 77 4.55 -8.63 -16.69
C VAL A 77 5.30 -9.48 -15.67
N TRP A 78 6.61 -9.24 -15.53
CA TRP A 78 7.44 -9.97 -14.57
C TRP A 78 7.15 -9.59 -13.12
N LEU A 79 6.87 -8.31 -12.85
CA LEU A 79 6.48 -7.86 -11.52
C LEU A 79 5.11 -8.42 -11.15
N ASP A 80 4.17 -8.42 -12.11
CA ASP A 80 2.83 -8.97 -11.91
C ASP A 80 2.88 -10.46 -11.54
N LEU A 81 3.66 -11.26 -12.27
CA LEU A 81 3.83 -12.68 -11.96
C LEU A 81 4.43 -12.89 -10.57
N LYS A 82 5.42 -12.08 -10.17
CA LYS A 82 6.01 -12.14 -8.82
C LYS A 82 4.98 -11.77 -7.75
N LEU A 83 4.18 -10.74 -7.96
CA LEU A 83 3.15 -10.31 -7.00
C LEU A 83 2.05 -11.37 -6.83
N ILE A 84 1.64 -12.05 -7.91
CA ILE A 84 0.70 -13.18 -7.83
C ILE A 84 1.27 -14.29 -6.94
N VAL A 85 2.51 -14.72 -7.19
CA VAL A 85 3.17 -15.75 -6.37
C VAL A 85 3.32 -15.30 -4.91
N LEU A 86 3.72 -14.04 -4.68
CA LEU A 86 3.85 -13.49 -3.32
C LEU A 86 2.50 -13.41 -2.59
N THR A 87 1.41 -13.17 -3.32
CA THR A 87 0.05 -13.21 -2.75
C THR A 87 -0.28 -14.60 -2.24
N VAL A 88 0.04 -15.66 -3.01
CA VAL A 88 -0.14 -17.05 -2.55
C VAL A 88 0.75 -17.35 -1.34
N VAL A 89 2.00 -16.87 -1.35
CA VAL A 89 2.91 -17.00 -0.19
C VAL A 89 2.37 -16.26 1.02
N ALA A 90 1.72 -15.10 0.86
CA ALA A 90 1.16 -14.33 1.96
C ALA A 90 0.03 -15.07 2.67
N ILE A 91 -0.81 -15.79 1.91
CA ILE A 91 -1.88 -16.65 2.45
C ILE A 91 -1.29 -17.80 3.26
N ALA A 92 -0.19 -18.41 2.79
CA ALA A 92 0.46 -19.51 3.50
C ALA A 92 1.34 -19.05 4.69
N SER A 93 2.05 -17.94 4.54
CA SER A 93 3.00 -17.39 5.50
C SER A 93 3.22 -15.89 5.27
N ARG A 94 2.42 -15.08 5.96
CA ARG A 94 2.55 -13.62 5.93
C ARG A 94 3.97 -13.11 6.23
N PRO A 95 4.68 -13.56 7.30
CA PRO A 95 6.03 -13.07 7.57
C PRO A 95 7.01 -13.30 6.42
N SER A 96 6.90 -14.46 5.76
CA SER A 96 7.73 -14.80 4.61
C SER A 96 7.43 -13.91 3.40
N ALA A 97 6.15 -13.60 3.16
CA ALA A 97 5.75 -12.70 2.10
C ALA A 97 6.26 -11.27 2.34
N LEU A 98 6.12 -10.74 3.56
CA LEU A 98 6.59 -9.40 3.91
C LEU A 98 8.11 -9.26 3.75
N HIS A 99 8.88 -10.28 4.16
CA HIS A 99 10.32 -10.28 3.97
C HIS A 99 10.71 -10.25 2.49
N LYS A 100 10.04 -11.06 1.66
CA LYS A 100 10.27 -11.07 0.21
C LYS A 100 9.84 -9.76 -0.47
N VAL A 101 8.71 -9.19 -0.08
CA VAL A 101 8.22 -7.89 -0.59
C VAL A 101 9.22 -6.81 -0.27
N SER A 102 9.68 -6.73 0.98
CA SER A 102 10.63 -5.70 1.41
C SER A 102 11.99 -5.83 0.71
N GLY A 103 12.49 -7.05 0.55
CA GLY A 103 13.70 -7.30 -0.23
C GLY A 103 13.52 -6.93 -1.71
N MET A 104 12.34 -7.17 -2.29
CA MET A 104 12.04 -6.79 -3.67
C MET A 104 11.99 -5.26 -3.82
N LEU A 105 11.34 -4.55 -2.89
CA LEU A 105 11.31 -3.08 -2.86
C LEU A 105 12.72 -2.49 -2.76
N ALA A 106 13.56 -3.03 -1.86
CA ALA A 106 14.94 -2.58 -1.70
C ALA A 106 15.77 -2.80 -2.98
N ASN A 107 15.65 -3.97 -3.62
CA ASN A 107 16.35 -4.29 -4.86
C ASN A 107 15.92 -3.42 -6.04
N MET A 108 14.69 -2.92 -6.01
CA MET A 108 14.13 -2.02 -7.03
C MET A 108 14.37 -0.54 -6.70
N GLY A 109 15.11 -0.21 -5.64
CA GLY A 109 15.47 1.17 -5.30
C GLY A 109 14.36 1.96 -4.60
N ALA A 110 13.41 1.29 -3.93
CA ALA A 110 12.39 1.96 -3.13
C ALA A 110 13.01 2.77 -1.97
N GLU A 111 12.29 3.80 -1.53
CA GLU A 111 12.68 4.62 -0.38
C GLU A 111 12.89 3.75 0.88
N PRO A 112 13.93 4.01 1.70
CA PRO A 112 14.21 3.20 2.90
C PRO A 112 13.03 3.05 3.85
N ASP A 113 12.23 4.10 3.98
CA ASP A 113 11.05 4.11 4.84
C ASP A 113 9.92 3.23 4.30
N LEU A 114 9.75 3.19 2.98
CA LEU A 114 8.79 2.30 2.33
C LEU A 114 9.17 0.84 2.53
N VAL A 115 10.48 0.52 2.42
CA VAL A 115 11.01 -0.82 2.70
C VAL A 115 10.82 -1.20 4.17
N ARG A 116 11.08 -0.28 5.11
CA ARG A 116 10.90 -0.49 6.55
C ARG A 116 9.44 -0.78 6.90
N VAL A 117 8.51 0.00 6.34
CA VAL A 117 7.07 -0.21 6.59
C VAL A 117 6.56 -1.50 5.98
N ALA A 118 7.05 -1.89 4.79
CA ALA A 118 6.70 -3.16 4.16
C ALA A 118 7.12 -4.39 5.00
N MET A 119 8.15 -4.27 5.85
CA MET A 119 8.54 -5.35 6.77
C MET A 119 7.53 -5.55 7.92
N ARG A 120 6.69 -4.54 8.22
CA ARG A 120 5.68 -4.56 9.30
C ARG A 120 6.23 -5.03 10.66
N LYS A 121 7.47 -4.62 10.99
CA LYS A 121 8.11 -4.90 12.28
C LYS A 121 7.89 -3.80 13.32
N ASP A 122 7.73 -2.57 12.86
CA ASP A 122 7.56 -1.39 13.70
C ASP A 122 6.10 -0.93 13.72
N ALA A 123 5.73 -0.22 14.78
CA ALA A 123 4.43 0.43 14.85
C ALA A 123 4.27 1.51 13.77
N LEU A 124 3.09 1.59 13.16
CA LEU A 124 2.77 2.66 12.22
C LEU A 124 2.62 3.97 12.97
N THR A 125 3.22 5.03 12.43
CA THR A 125 3.01 6.40 12.88
C THR A 125 2.17 7.16 11.87
N PRO A 126 1.40 8.18 12.31
CA PRO A 126 0.68 9.06 11.41
C PRO A 126 1.63 9.72 10.40
N GLN A 127 1.28 9.66 9.11
CA GLN A 127 2.06 10.22 8.02
C GLN A 127 1.17 11.01 7.06
N PRO A 128 1.72 12.02 6.36
CA PRO A 128 0.99 12.70 5.31
C PRO A 128 0.89 11.81 4.06
N PRO A 129 -0.23 11.89 3.31
CA PRO A 129 -0.34 11.22 2.02
C PRO A 129 0.70 11.78 1.04
N PRO A 130 1.12 11.01 0.02
CA PRO A 130 2.04 11.48 -1.01
C PRO A 130 1.58 12.80 -1.62
N GLY A 131 2.46 13.78 -1.79
CA GLY A 131 2.10 15.09 -2.35
C GLY A 131 1.37 16.04 -1.39
N SER A 132 1.37 15.74 -0.09
CA SER A 132 0.97 16.63 1.00
C SER A 132 2.06 16.65 2.08
N ASP A 133 2.19 17.76 2.79
CA ASP A 133 3.03 17.89 3.99
C ASP A 133 2.20 17.77 5.28
N GLU A 134 0.87 17.80 5.17
CA GLU A 134 -0.04 17.77 6.32
C GLU A 134 -0.63 16.37 6.54
N VAL A 135 -0.60 15.94 7.80
CA VAL A 135 -1.27 14.71 8.25
C VAL A 135 -2.77 14.98 8.33
N VAL A 136 -3.58 14.09 7.76
CA VAL A 136 -5.04 14.20 7.78
C VAL A 136 -5.54 14.24 9.22
N SER A 137 -6.09 15.37 9.65
CA SER A 137 -6.59 15.59 11.02
C SER A 137 -8.13 15.51 11.14
N HIS A 138 -8.84 15.58 10.00
CA HIS A 138 -10.30 15.58 9.92
C HIS A 138 -10.78 14.70 8.78
N ARG A 139 -12.05 14.25 8.87
CA ARG A 139 -12.73 13.43 7.85
C ARG A 139 -13.10 14.23 6.61
#